data_AF-A0A847DBL4-F1
#
_entry.id   AF-A0A847DBL4-F1
#
_cell.length_a   1.000
_cell.length_b   1.000
_cell.length_c   1.000
_cell.angle_alpha   90.00
_cell.angle_beta   90.00
_cell.angle_gamma   90.00
#
_symmetry.space_group_name_H-M   'P 1'
#
loop_
_entity.id
_entity.type
_entity.pdbx_description
1 polymer ?
#
loop_
_entity_poly.entity_id
_entity_poly.type
_entity_poly.pdbx_seq_one_letter_code
_entity_poly.pdbx_strand_id
1 'polypeptide(L)'
;MLGAFDNAILAYTTTSWTNGLIINKQSKTASRYEIKDIDGATYMFFEWKNGDYSFRHKEPWFYVLKKSDSNDYSNFKPKRILEDDVDLPFEDDEQMIGIWQSVDCVNNIEDFIPYKRNWPGDFFLTEISFDTGGALTLSMDSEKVSNPLITWTKGLVLNRFNKTASRCEIREIDGETFMFYEWKSGDYQYRGMKPSFYVLKKLDSVGDN
;
A
#
# COMPACT_ATOMS: atom_id res chain seq x y z
N MET A 1 -29.37 -20.22 -6.86
CA MET A 1 -29.61 -18.78 -7.07
C MET A 1 -28.58 -18.05 -6.24
N LEU A 2 -27.77 -17.21 -6.89
CA LEU A 2 -26.56 -16.55 -6.40
C LEU A 2 -26.79 -15.75 -5.11
N GLY A 3 -25.85 -15.77 -4.19
CA GLY A 3 -25.02 -14.58 -3.97
C GLY A 3 -23.81 -14.87 -3.09
N ALA A 4 -22.73 -15.32 -3.72
CA ALA A 4 -21.38 -15.11 -3.20
C ALA A 4 -20.92 -13.77 -3.76
N PHE A 5 -20.73 -12.76 -2.93
CA PHE A 5 -19.76 -11.65 -3.08
C PHE A 5 -19.92 -10.73 -1.86
N ASP A 6 -19.21 -11.07 -0.78
CA ASP A 6 -18.84 -10.10 0.25
C ASP A 6 -17.58 -10.63 0.92
N ASN A 7 -16.46 -10.51 0.21
CA ASN A 7 -15.13 -10.52 0.82
C ASN A 7 -14.29 -9.47 0.10
N ALA A 8 -14.76 -8.22 0.18
CA ALA A 8 -13.82 -7.12 0.24
C ALA A 8 -13.10 -7.27 1.58
N ILE A 9 -11.97 -7.97 1.56
CA ILE A 9 -11.02 -7.98 2.69
C ILE A 9 -10.48 -6.56 2.78
N LEU A 10 -11.26 -5.70 3.46
CA LEU A 10 -10.79 -4.44 4.01
C LEU A 10 -9.64 -4.78 4.94
N ALA A 11 -8.56 -4.01 4.81
CA ALA A 11 -7.33 -4.09 5.59
C ALA A 11 -7.53 -4.76 6.96
N TYR A 12 -6.80 -5.83 7.26
CA TYR A 12 -6.71 -6.37 8.61
C TYR A 12 -6.52 -5.17 9.56
N THR A 13 -7.54 -4.82 10.34
CA THR A 13 -7.40 -3.80 11.36
C THR A 13 -6.45 -4.39 12.39
N THR A 14 -5.16 -4.07 12.25
CA THR A 14 -4.13 -4.54 13.18
C THR A 14 -4.35 -3.94 14.56
N THR A 15 -5.21 -2.92 14.67
CA THR A 15 -5.60 -2.26 15.91
C THR A 15 -7.05 -2.52 16.28
N SER A 16 -7.28 -2.96 17.51
CA SER A 16 -8.61 -3.10 18.15
C SER A 16 -8.58 -2.47 19.55
N TRP A 17 -9.72 -2.38 20.23
CA TRP A 17 -9.77 -1.86 21.60
C TRP A 17 -10.77 -2.63 22.46
N THR A 18 -10.61 -2.53 23.77
CA THR A 18 -11.55 -3.00 24.80
C THR A 18 -11.47 -2.03 25.98
N ASN A 19 -12.31 -2.21 27.01
CA ASN A 19 -12.31 -1.31 28.16
C ASN A 19 -10.91 -1.17 28.79
N GLY A 20 -10.33 0.02 28.70
CA GLY A 20 -9.03 0.38 29.26
C GLY A 20 -7.80 -0.01 28.41
N LEU A 21 -7.97 -0.62 27.23
CA LEU A 21 -6.86 -1.04 26.37
C LEU A 21 -7.10 -0.78 24.88
N ILE A 22 -6.06 -0.28 24.19
CA ILE A 22 -5.93 -0.27 22.73
C ILE A 22 -4.86 -1.31 22.37
N ILE A 23 -5.19 -2.27 21.51
CA ILE A 23 -4.38 -3.44 21.18
C ILE A 23 -3.93 -3.31 19.73
N ASN A 24 -2.61 -3.30 19.48
CA ASN A 24 -2.06 -3.41 18.13
C ASN A 24 -1.36 -4.77 17.97
N LYS A 25 -1.95 -5.65 17.16
CA LYS A 25 -1.46 -7.02 16.89
C LYS A 25 -0.15 -7.02 16.10
N GLN A 26 0.03 -6.09 15.17
CA GLN A 26 1.23 -6.01 14.33
C GLN A 26 2.45 -5.59 15.16
N SER A 27 2.29 -4.54 15.96
CA SER A 27 3.34 -4.05 16.86
C SER A 27 3.44 -4.86 18.17
N LYS A 28 2.52 -5.80 18.41
CA LYS A 28 2.41 -6.60 19.63
C LYS A 28 2.34 -5.74 20.89
N THR A 29 1.58 -4.64 20.84
CA THR A 29 1.41 -3.70 21.96
C THR A 29 -0.02 -3.69 22.49
N ALA A 30 -0.16 -3.48 23.80
CA ALA A 30 -1.43 -3.21 24.46
C ALA A 30 -1.27 -1.94 25.29
N SER A 31 -1.74 -0.83 24.75
CA SER A 31 -1.67 0.51 25.34
C SER A 31 -2.84 0.73 26.29
N ARG A 32 -2.56 1.06 27.55
CA ARG A 32 -3.62 1.43 28.49
C ARG A 32 -4.20 2.78 28.11
N TYR A 33 -5.50 2.95 28.34
CA TYR A 33 -6.12 4.25 28.30
C TYR A 33 -7.05 4.47 29.50
N GLU A 34 -7.23 5.73 29.85
CA GLU A 34 -8.17 6.20 30.86
C GLU A 34 -8.99 7.36 30.28
N ILE A 35 -10.28 7.41 30.61
CA ILE A 35 -11.17 8.50 30.22
C ILE A 35 -11.47 9.34 31.46
N LYS A 36 -11.31 10.67 31.34
CA LYS A 36 -11.56 11.63 32.43
C LYS A 36 -12.40 12.79 31.92
N ASP A 37 -13.36 13.22 32.72
CA ASP A 37 -14.03 14.49 32.52
C ASP A 37 -13.32 15.58 33.33
N ILE A 38 -12.83 16.61 32.65
CA ILE A 38 -12.07 17.73 33.23
C ILE A 38 -12.67 19.02 32.67
N ASP A 39 -13.12 19.91 33.55
CA ASP A 39 -13.69 21.22 33.19
C ASP A 39 -14.78 21.15 32.10
N GLY A 40 -15.68 20.17 32.21
CA GLY A 40 -16.80 19.98 31.29
C GLY A 40 -16.43 19.38 29.93
N ALA A 41 -15.18 18.93 29.75
CA ALA A 41 -14.74 18.21 28.55
C ALA A 41 -14.24 16.80 28.89
N THR A 42 -14.55 15.84 28.03
CA THR A 42 -14.06 14.46 28.15
C THR A 42 -12.72 14.32 27.44
N TYR A 43 -11.73 13.78 28.15
CA TYR A 43 -10.39 13.50 27.65
C TYR A 43 -10.07 12.01 27.75
N MET A 44 -9.32 11.49 26.79
CA MET A 44 -8.68 10.18 26.84
C MET A 44 -7.17 10.37 27.00
N PHE A 45 -6.62 9.75 28.02
CA PHE A 45 -5.18 9.62 28.24
C PHE A 45 -4.79 8.21 27.86
N PHE A 46 -3.93 8.01 26.86
CA PHE A 46 -3.50 6.66 26.50
C PHE A 46 -1.99 6.53 26.31
N GLU A 47 -1.46 5.37 26.64
CA GLU A 47 -0.04 5.03 26.50
C GLU A 47 0.36 4.97 25.02
N TRP A 48 1.25 5.85 24.59
CA TRP A 48 1.84 5.85 23.26
C TRP A 48 3.00 4.85 23.20
N LYS A 49 2.67 3.60 22.89
CA LYS A 49 3.64 2.51 22.69
C LYS A 49 4.11 2.47 21.24
N ASN A 50 4.96 3.42 20.87
CA ASN A 50 5.56 3.52 19.53
C ASN A 50 6.90 2.76 19.43
N GLY A 51 7.65 3.00 18.36
CA GLY A 51 8.97 2.40 18.16
C GLY A 51 9.98 2.66 19.28
N ASP A 52 9.90 3.79 20.00
CA ASP A 52 10.77 4.01 21.17
C ASP A 52 10.45 3.05 22.31
N TYR A 53 9.17 2.73 22.52
CA TYR A 53 8.77 1.70 23.46
C TYR A 53 9.19 0.31 22.97
N SER A 54 8.82 -0.05 21.74
CA SER A 54 8.96 -1.43 21.24
C SER A 54 10.40 -1.81 20.89
N PHE A 55 11.20 -0.88 20.36
CA PHE A 55 12.57 -1.17 19.91
C PHE A 55 13.65 -0.62 20.83
N ARG A 56 13.33 0.42 21.61
CA ARG A 56 14.31 1.09 22.51
C ARG A 56 13.99 0.89 23.99
N HIS A 57 12.98 0.09 24.31
CA HIS A 57 12.56 -0.25 25.68
C HIS A 57 12.33 0.96 26.59
N LYS A 58 11.89 2.09 26.03
CA LYS A 58 11.57 3.30 26.79
C LYS A 58 10.17 3.22 27.39
N GLU A 59 9.95 3.92 28.50
CA GLU A 59 8.60 4.10 29.03
C GLU A 59 7.74 4.91 28.05
N PRO A 60 6.47 4.50 27.82
CA PRO A 60 5.60 5.17 26.87
C PRO A 60 5.13 6.52 27.43
N TRP A 61 5.05 7.50 26.54
CA TRP A 61 4.43 8.79 26.87
C TRP A 61 2.91 8.66 26.84
N PHE A 62 2.18 9.64 27.36
CA PHE A 62 0.73 9.68 27.23
C PHE A 62 0.32 10.65 26.12
N TYR A 63 -0.50 10.17 25.19
CA TYR A 63 -1.30 11.06 24.37
C TYR A 63 -2.55 11.48 25.13
N VAL A 64 -2.86 12.77 25.03
CA VAL A 64 -4.09 13.35 25.59
C VAL A 64 -4.98 13.76 24.43
N LEU A 65 -6.08 13.06 24.25
CA LEU A 65 -7.07 13.31 23.21
C LEU A 65 -8.31 13.95 23.85
N LYS A 66 -8.81 15.05 23.29
CA LYS A 66 -10.10 15.62 23.67
C LYS A 66 -11.19 14.99 22.81
N LYS A 67 -12.26 14.50 23.42
CA LYS A 67 -13.41 13.93 22.69
C LYS A 67 -14.11 15.04 21.89
N SER A 68 -14.25 14.86 20.58
CA SER A 68 -14.94 15.79 19.69
C SER A 68 -16.44 15.56 19.63
N ASP A 69 -16.85 14.29 19.60
CA ASP A 69 -18.24 13.85 19.43
C ASP A 69 -18.38 12.38 19.91
N SER A 70 -19.59 11.83 19.81
CA SER A 70 -19.90 10.44 20.19
C SER A 70 -20.55 9.67 19.04
N ASN A 71 -20.25 10.04 17.79
CA ASN A 71 -20.84 9.38 16.63
C ASN A 71 -20.31 7.95 16.48
N ASP A 72 -21.12 7.09 15.86
CA ASP A 72 -20.68 5.76 15.47
C ASP A 72 -19.87 5.82 14.16
N TYR A 73 -18.56 5.59 14.28
CA TYR A 73 -17.62 5.54 13.16
C TYR A 73 -17.38 4.10 12.65
N SER A 74 -18.14 3.10 13.08
CA SER A 74 -17.96 1.71 12.65
C SER A 74 -18.06 1.53 11.14
N ASN A 75 -18.82 2.41 10.47
CA ASN A 75 -18.97 2.44 9.01
C ASN A 75 -18.27 3.65 8.36
N PHE A 76 -17.35 4.30 9.07
CA PHE A 76 -16.61 5.43 8.53
C PHE A 76 -15.77 4.99 7.34
N LYS A 77 -16.00 5.62 6.19
CA LYS A 77 -15.20 5.43 4.99
C LYS A 77 -14.50 6.76 4.70
N PRO A 78 -13.15 6.81 4.71
CA PRO A 78 -12.46 8.01 4.30
C PRO A 78 -12.88 8.34 2.86
N LYS A 79 -13.21 9.61 2.63
CA LYS A 79 -13.56 10.08 1.29
C LYS A 79 -12.29 10.06 0.43
N ARG A 80 -12.33 9.39 -0.71
CA ARG A 80 -11.30 9.52 -1.75
C ARG A 80 -11.38 10.93 -2.34
N ILE A 81 -10.24 11.59 -2.43
CA ILE A 81 -10.13 12.92 -3.02
C ILE A 81 -9.55 12.89 -4.43
N LEU A 82 -8.86 11.80 -4.80
CA LEU A 82 -8.36 11.53 -6.15
C LEU A 82 -8.87 10.16 -6.64
N GLU A 83 -9.33 10.15 -7.88
CA GLU A 83 -9.70 8.96 -8.65
C GLU A 83 -9.27 9.17 -10.10
N ASP A 84 -8.75 8.11 -10.72
CA ASP A 84 -8.37 8.12 -12.13
C ASP A 84 -9.45 7.44 -12.99
N ASP A 85 -9.41 7.70 -14.29
CA ASP A 85 -10.16 6.90 -15.26
C ASP A 85 -9.53 5.51 -15.39
N VAL A 86 -10.35 4.48 -15.15
CA VAL A 86 -9.95 3.05 -15.17
C VAL A 86 -10.75 2.24 -16.18
N ASP A 87 -11.64 2.88 -16.92
CA ASP A 87 -12.50 2.24 -17.92
C ASP A 87 -11.87 2.38 -19.31
N LEU A 88 -10.56 2.15 -19.36
CA LEU A 88 -9.75 2.17 -20.58
C LEU A 88 -9.82 0.81 -21.30
N PRO A 89 -9.86 0.80 -22.65
CA PRO A 89 -9.80 -0.42 -23.42
C PRO A 89 -8.44 -1.10 -23.25
N PHE A 90 -8.43 -2.43 -23.40
CA PHE A 90 -7.18 -3.17 -23.42
C PHE A 90 -6.44 -2.95 -24.75
N GLU A 91 -5.19 -2.50 -24.65
CA GLU A 91 -4.18 -2.48 -25.70
C GLU A 91 -2.99 -3.33 -25.22
N ASP A 92 -2.56 -4.26 -26.05
CA ASP A 92 -1.45 -5.16 -25.74
C ASP A 92 -0.09 -4.44 -25.85
N ASP A 93 0.90 -4.92 -25.11
CA ASP A 93 2.28 -4.43 -25.11
C ASP A 93 3.23 -5.56 -24.70
N GLU A 94 3.89 -6.15 -25.70
CA GLU A 94 4.85 -7.25 -25.52
C GLU A 94 5.99 -6.89 -24.56
N GLN A 95 6.34 -5.60 -24.43
CA GLN A 95 7.40 -5.17 -23.54
C GLN A 95 7.00 -5.36 -22.08
N MET A 96 5.72 -5.17 -21.73
CA MET A 96 5.20 -5.30 -20.36
C MET A 96 5.17 -6.76 -19.89
N ILE A 97 4.94 -7.71 -20.81
CA ILE A 97 4.79 -9.13 -20.50
C ILE A 97 6.07 -9.70 -19.87
N GLY A 98 5.87 -10.52 -18.84
CA GLY A 98 6.94 -11.20 -18.09
C GLY A 98 6.96 -10.85 -16.61
N ILE A 99 8.00 -11.32 -15.93
CA ILE A 99 8.19 -11.15 -14.49
C ILE A 99 9.15 -9.99 -14.23
N TRP A 100 8.76 -9.11 -13.32
CA TRP A 100 9.52 -7.93 -12.92
C TRP A 100 9.75 -7.94 -11.41
N GLN A 101 11.00 -7.80 -10.99
CA GLN A 101 11.39 -7.83 -9.58
C GLN A 101 11.76 -6.43 -9.08
N SER A 102 11.21 -6.00 -7.95
CA SER A 102 11.56 -4.71 -7.34
C SER A 102 13.03 -4.63 -6.92
N VAL A 103 13.71 -3.58 -7.37
CA VAL A 103 15.13 -3.32 -7.06
C VAL A 103 15.37 -1.99 -6.35
N ASP A 104 14.46 -1.02 -6.51
CA ASP A 104 14.51 0.28 -5.84
C ASP A 104 13.11 0.94 -5.73
N CYS A 105 13.02 2.05 -5.00
CA CYS A 105 11.86 2.94 -4.97
C CYS A 105 12.32 4.40 -4.97
N VAL A 106 11.83 5.19 -5.93
CA VAL A 106 12.31 6.56 -6.21
C VAL A 106 11.15 7.55 -6.31
N ASN A 107 11.37 8.82 -5.99
CA ASN A 107 10.32 9.85 -6.08
C ASN A 107 10.10 10.33 -7.52
N ASN A 108 11.18 10.42 -8.30
CA ASN A 108 11.16 10.67 -9.72
C ASN A 108 12.00 9.61 -10.43
N ILE A 109 11.67 9.30 -11.68
CA ILE A 109 12.36 8.26 -12.46
C ILE A 109 13.85 8.58 -12.62
N GLU A 110 14.17 9.86 -12.71
CA GLU A 110 15.50 10.43 -12.89
C GLU A 110 16.39 10.29 -11.65
N ASP A 111 15.80 9.99 -10.48
CA ASP A 111 16.54 9.75 -9.25
C ASP A 111 17.12 8.32 -9.20
N PHE A 112 16.73 7.45 -10.14
CA PHE A 112 17.24 6.09 -10.21
C PHE A 112 18.70 6.06 -10.65
N ILE A 113 19.54 5.40 -9.85
CA ILE A 113 20.94 5.15 -10.15
C ILE A 113 21.12 3.63 -10.21
N PRO A 114 21.44 3.06 -11.39
CA PRO A 114 21.69 1.64 -11.52
C PRO A 114 22.75 1.15 -10.51
N TYR A 115 22.52 -0.05 -9.97
CA TYR A 115 23.43 -0.73 -9.02
C TYR A 115 23.66 0.01 -7.69
N LYS A 116 22.93 1.10 -7.42
CA LYS A 116 22.91 1.81 -6.14
C LYS A 116 21.47 1.97 -5.67
N ARG A 117 21.08 1.18 -4.67
CA ARG A 117 19.75 1.26 -4.09
C ARG A 117 19.58 2.57 -3.30
N ASN A 118 18.55 3.34 -3.61
CA ASN A 118 18.15 4.53 -2.84
C ASN A 118 17.29 4.17 -1.63
N TRP A 119 16.38 3.20 -1.77
CA TRP A 119 15.48 2.79 -0.69
C TRP A 119 16.19 1.90 0.36
N PRO A 120 16.21 2.28 1.66
CA PRO A 120 16.97 1.54 2.67
C PRO A 120 16.23 0.34 3.26
N GLY A 121 14.92 0.20 3.02
CA GLY A 121 14.09 -0.84 3.63
C GLY A 121 13.78 -2.01 2.70
N ASP A 122 13.01 -2.96 3.22
CA ASP A 122 12.40 -4.02 2.40
C ASP A 122 11.28 -3.45 1.53
N PHE A 123 11.00 -4.12 0.42
CA PHE A 123 9.94 -3.72 -0.49
C PHE A 123 8.63 -4.40 -0.12
N PHE A 124 7.59 -3.61 0.14
CA PHE A 124 6.24 -4.14 0.29
C PHE A 124 5.78 -4.85 -0.99
N LEU A 125 5.94 -4.21 -2.16
CA LEU A 125 5.76 -4.85 -3.46
C LEU A 125 7.09 -5.43 -3.92
N THR A 126 7.20 -6.75 -4.01
CA THR A 126 8.44 -7.46 -4.34
C THR A 126 8.55 -7.84 -5.81
N GLU A 127 7.42 -8.12 -6.47
CA GLU A 127 7.38 -8.56 -7.87
C GLU A 127 6.04 -8.25 -8.53
N ILE A 128 6.04 -8.06 -9.85
CA ILE A 128 4.84 -8.05 -10.70
C ILE A 128 5.05 -9.02 -11.87
N SER A 129 4.09 -9.90 -12.12
CA SER A 129 4.02 -10.72 -13.34
C SER A 129 2.89 -10.22 -14.22
N PHE A 130 3.20 -9.88 -15.48
CA PHE A 130 2.21 -9.49 -16.48
C PHE A 130 2.00 -10.63 -17.47
N ASP A 131 0.76 -11.08 -17.61
CA ASP A 131 0.35 -12.15 -18.51
C ASP A 131 -0.30 -11.56 -19.77
N THR A 132 -0.35 -12.35 -20.85
CA THR A 132 -1.08 -11.99 -22.06
C THR A 132 -2.57 -11.76 -21.77
N GLY A 133 -3.19 -10.82 -22.48
CA GLY A 133 -4.62 -10.53 -22.34
C GLY A 133 -5.01 -9.70 -21.12
N GLY A 134 -4.05 -8.99 -20.50
CA GLY A 134 -4.34 -7.96 -19.49
C GLY A 134 -4.38 -8.44 -18.04
N ALA A 135 -4.15 -9.74 -17.79
CA ALA A 135 -4.03 -10.28 -16.44
C ALA A 135 -2.65 -9.99 -15.84
N LEU A 136 -2.60 -9.84 -14.51
CA LEU A 136 -1.34 -9.70 -13.78
C LEU A 136 -1.43 -10.30 -12.38
N THR A 137 -0.27 -10.57 -11.79
CA THR A 137 -0.12 -10.96 -10.39
C THR A 137 0.85 -9.99 -9.70
N LEU A 138 0.42 -9.42 -8.57
CA LEU A 138 1.26 -8.63 -7.69
C LEU A 138 1.77 -9.54 -6.56
N SER A 139 3.08 -9.58 -6.35
CA SER A 139 3.71 -10.25 -5.22
C SER A 139 4.09 -9.21 -4.18
N MET A 140 3.51 -9.29 -2.99
CA MET A 140 3.88 -8.50 -1.82
C MET A 140 4.72 -9.33 -0.83
N ASP A 141 5.35 -8.69 0.14
CA ASP A 141 6.18 -9.33 1.18
C ASP A 141 5.45 -10.46 1.95
N SER A 142 4.13 -10.36 2.13
CA SER A 142 3.33 -11.34 2.85
C SER A 142 2.46 -12.25 1.97
N GLU A 143 2.14 -11.86 0.74
CA GLU A 143 1.13 -12.53 -0.07
C GLU A 143 1.28 -12.26 -1.57
N LYS A 144 0.69 -13.12 -2.41
CA LYS A 144 0.51 -12.86 -3.83
C LYS A 144 -0.96 -12.55 -4.10
N VAL A 145 -1.22 -11.49 -4.84
CA VAL A 145 -2.55 -11.02 -5.20
C VAL A 145 -2.73 -11.11 -6.71
N SER A 146 -3.65 -11.96 -7.13
CA SER A 146 -4.24 -11.93 -8.48
C SER A 146 -5.72 -11.62 -8.32
N ASN A 147 -6.18 -10.52 -8.92
CA ASN A 147 -7.54 -10.04 -8.77
C ASN A 147 -8.06 -9.55 -10.13
N PRO A 148 -9.22 -10.03 -10.61
CA PRO A 148 -9.76 -9.62 -11.91
C PRO A 148 -10.10 -8.11 -12.02
N LEU A 149 -10.17 -7.40 -10.89
CA LEU A 149 -10.34 -5.94 -10.87
C LEU A 149 -9.01 -5.16 -11.01
N ILE A 150 -7.88 -5.87 -11.00
CA ILE A 150 -6.54 -5.32 -11.23
C ILE A 150 -6.00 -5.92 -12.52
N THR A 151 -5.97 -5.13 -13.57
CA THR A 151 -5.54 -5.54 -14.91
C THR A 151 -4.46 -4.60 -15.42
N TRP A 152 -3.90 -4.89 -16.57
CA TRP A 152 -3.04 -3.95 -17.28
C TRP A 152 -3.55 -3.68 -18.69
N THR A 153 -3.10 -2.57 -19.24
CA THR A 153 -3.15 -2.18 -20.66
C THR A 153 -1.84 -1.47 -20.96
N LYS A 154 -1.49 -1.25 -22.23
CA LYS A 154 -0.24 -0.59 -22.62
C LYS A 154 0.08 0.65 -21.77
N GLY A 155 1.22 0.57 -21.08
CA GLY A 155 1.75 1.63 -20.22
C GLY A 155 1.01 1.87 -18.90
N LEU A 156 0.01 1.06 -18.52
CA LEU A 156 -0.82 1.28 -17.34
C LEU A 156 -1.21 -0.02 -16.61
N VAL A 157 -1.22 0.05 -15.28
CA VAL A 157 -1.95 -0.89 -14.40
C VAL A 157 -3.23 -0.23 -13.92
N LEU A 158 -4.36 -0.88 -14.17
CA LEU A 158 -5.70 -0.41 -13.84
C LEU A 158 -6.22 -1.15 -12.63
N ASN A 159 -6.47 -0.43 -11.53
CA ASN A 159 -7.13 -0.97 -10.35
C ASN A 159 -8.54 -0.39 -10.22
N ARG A 160 -9.55 -1.18 -10.61
CA ARG A 160 -10.95 -0.75 -10.62
C ARG A 160 -11.58 -0.69 -9.24
N PHE A 161 -11.02 -1.40 -8.27
CA PHE A 161 -11.45 -1.33 -6.87
C PHE A 161 -11.02 0.00 -6.23
N ASN A 162 -9.78 0.41 -6.48
CA ASN A 162 -9.20 1.66 -5.96
C ASN A 162 -9.41 2.87 -6.87
N LYS A 163 -9.91 2.67 -8.11
CA LYS A 163 -10.07 3.73 -9.11
C LYS A 163 -8.73 4.44 -9.37
N THR A 164 -7.69 3.65 -9.63
CA THR A 164 -6.35 4.17 -9.95
C THR A 164 -5.85 3.57 -11.27
N ALA A 165 -5.23 4.41 -12.09
CA ALA A 165 -4.51 4.03 -13.30
C ALA A 165 -3.03 4.41 -13.10
N SER A 166 -2.22 3.43 -12.74
CA SER A 166 -0.80 3.60 -12.42
C SER A 166 0.06 3.45 -13.66
N ARG A 167 0.90 4.44 -13.95
CA ARG A 167 1.80 4.41 -15.10
C ARG A 167 2.90 3.36 -14.96
N CYS A 168 3.18 2.65 -16.04
CA CYS A 168 4.35 1.81 -16.22
C CYS A 168 5.20 2.40 -17.35
N GLU A 169 6.43 2.81 -17.03
CA GLU A 169 7.39 3.29 -18.03
C GLU A 169 8.57 2.32 -18.10
N ILE A 170 8.85 1.77 -19.28
CA ILE A 170 9.94 0.82 -19.48
C ILE A 170 11.14 1.57 -20.05
N ARG A 171 12.33 1.36 -19.47
CA ARG A 171 13.60 1.90 -19.97
C ARG A 171 14.67 0.82 -19.98
N GLU A 172 15.52 0.87 -21.00
CA GLU A 172 16.75 0.09 -21.05
C GLU A 172 17.90 0.95 -20.53
N ILE A 173 18.63 0.45 -19.53
CA ILE A 173 19.73 1.17 -18.87
C ILE A 173 20.86 0.17 -18.66
N ASP A 174 22.04 0.47 -19.17
CA ASP A 174 23.24 -0.38 -19.07
C ASP A 174 23.04 -1.84 -19.54
N GLY A 175 22.18 -2.04 -20.55
CA GLY A 175 21.87 -3.37 -21.12
C GLY A 175 20.86 -4.19 -20.32
N GLU A 176 20.23 -3.57 -19.32
CA GLU A 176 19.21 -4.18 -18.47
C GLU A 176 17.87 -3.45 -18.65
N THR A 177 16.76 -4.18 -18.59
CA THR A 177 15.42 -3.61 -18.75
C THR A 177 14.77 -3.33 -17.40
N PHE A 178 14.32 -2.10 -17.20
CA PHE A 178 13.64 -1.65 -15.98
C PHE A 178 12.24 -1.11 -16.27
N MET A 179 11.30 -1.38 -15.38
CA MET A 179 9.97 -0.79 -15.33
C MET A 179 9.87 0.15 -14.15
N PHE A 180 9.46 1.38 -14.41
CA PHE A 180 9.08 2.37 -13.41
C PHE A 180 7.57 2.33 -13.24
N TYR A 181 7.14 1.67 -12.17
CA TYR A 181 5.74 1.49 -11.83
C TYR A 181 5.29 2.56 -10.82
N GLU A 182 4.35 3.40 -11.22
CA GLU A 182 3.79 4.47 -10.40
C GLU A 182 2.96 3.90 -9.23
N TRP A 183 3.41 4.13 -8.00
CA TRP A 183 2.78 3.60 -6.80
C TRP A 183 1.69 4.52 -6.27
N LYS A 184 0.45 4.31 -6.73
CA LYS A 184 -0.74 5.03 -6.23
C LYS A 184 -1.30 4.36 -4.98
N SER A 185 -0.76 4.75 -3.82
CA SER A 185 -1.17 4.26 -2.50
C SER A 185 -2.38 5.01 -1.92
N GLY A 186 -2.77 4.67 -0.68
CA GLY A 186 -3.74 5.46 0.07
C GLY A 186 -3.31 6.93 0.28
N ASP A 187 -2.01 7.23 0.30
CA ASP A 187 -1.53 8.62 0.39
C ASP A 187 -1.90 9.41 -0.87
N TYR A 188 -1.91 8.78 -2.05
CA TYR A 188 -2.42 9.39 -3.26
C TYR A 188 -3.94 9.62 -3.14
N GLN A 189 -4.71 8.56 -2.88
CA GLN A 189 -6.17 8.59 -2.94
C GLN A 189 -6.82 9.47 -1.88
N TYR A 190 -6.29 9.46 -0.65
CA TYR A 190 -6.92 10.11 0.51
C TYR A 190 -6.21 11.39 0.95
N ARG A 191 -4.92 11.57 0.61
CA ARG A 191 -4.12 12.74 1.00
C ARG A 191 -3.65 13.58 -0.17
N GLY A 192 -3.88 13.13 -1.42
CA GLY A 192 -3.54 13.90 -2.61
C GLY A 192 -2.03 14.01 -2.84
N MET A 193 -1.25 13.10 -2.25
CA MET A 193 0.20 13.11 -2.39
C MET A 193 0.61 12.62 -3.78
N LYS A 194 1.66 13.21 -4.34
CA LYS A 194 2.26 12.73 -5.58
C LYS A 194 2.79 11.30 -5.37
N PRO A 195 2.49 10.34 -6.27
CA PRO A 195 3.05 8.99 -6.22
C PRO A 195 4.58 8.97 -6.35
N SER A 196 5.20 7.96 -5.74
CA SER A 196 6.56 7.53 -6.05
C SER A 196 6.54 6.41 -7.10
N PHE A 197 7.70 5.94 -7.52
CA PHE A 197 7.86 4.84 -8.47
C PHE A 197 8.61 3.68 -7.84
N TYR A 198 8.02 2.48 -7.90
CA TYR A 198 8.81 1.26 -7.80
C TYR A 198 9.64 1.10 -9.06
N VAL A 199 10.93 0.79 -8.88
CA VAL A 199 11.80 0.39 -9.98
C VAL A 199 11.89 -1.11 -9.96
N LEU A 200 11.38 -1.77 -11.00
CA LEU A 200 11.42 -3.21 -11.16
C LEU A 200 12.33 -3.60 -12.31
N LYS A 201 13.21 -4.57 -12.11
CA LYS A 201 14.06 -5.15 -13.13
C LYS A 201 13.33 -6.31 -13.82
N LYS A 202 13.36 -6.39 -15.15
CA LYS A 202 12.84 -7.54 -15.89
C LYS A 202 13.69 -8.78 -15.58
N LEU A 203 13.04 -9.89 -15.28
CA LEU A 203 13.71 -11.18 -15.17
C LEU A 203 13.69 -11.85 -16.54
N ASP A 204 14.85 -12.23 -17.03
CA ASP A 204 14.93 -13.09 -18.20
C ASP A 204 14.32 -14.45 -17.84
N SER A 205 13.46 -14.96 -18.72
CA SER A 205 13.03 -16.34 -18.65
C SER A 205 14.29 -17.20 -18.64
N VAL A 206 14.57 -17.90 -17.54
CA VAL A 206 15.54 -18.98 -17.55
C VAL A 206 15.06 -19.93 -18.63
N GLY A 207 15.75 -19.96 -19.76
CA GLY A 207 15.51 -20.97 -20.78
C GLY A 207 15.73 -22.32 -20.12
N ASP A 208 14.67 -23.10 -20.00
CA ASP A 208 14.79 -24.53 -19.78
C ASP A 208 15.61 -25.09 -20.95
N ASN A 209 16.90 -25.37 -20.69
CA ASN A 209 17.77 -26.18 -21.54
C ASN A 209 17.42 -27.66 -21.36
#